data_AF-A0A842NPS9-F1
#
_entry.id   AF-A0A842NPS9-F1
#
_cell.length_a   1.000
_cell.length_b   1.000
_cell.length_c   1.000
_cell.angle_alpha   90.00
_cell.angle_beta   90.00
_cell.angle_gamma   90.00
#
_symmetry.space_group_name_H-M   'P 1'
#
loop_
_entity.id
_entity.type
_entity.pdbx_description
1 polymer ?
#
loop_
_entity_poly.entity_id
_entity_poly.type
_entity_poly.pdbx_seq_one_letter_code
_entity_poly.pdbx_strand_id
1 'polypeptide(L)'
;MEKWNMTPAEKIWWLKIAAAWGTACLTLVLQLYLKTDGTTVFMFGAIVYVVISEIMARVFKIDNARALKIGVGAFFFSWVMVWVLLNTVILSMG
;
A
#
# COMPACT_ATOMS: atom_id res chain seq x y z
N MET A 1 27.05 -16.46 0.67
CA MET A 1 25.93 -15.50 0.59
C MET A 1 25.01 -15.95 -0.52
N GLU A 2 24.00 -16.74 -0.17
CA GLU A 2 23.01 -17.29 -1.09
C GLU A 2 22.17 -16.14 -1.65
N LYS A 3 22.37 -15.80 -2.93
CA LYS A 3 21.52 -14.84 -3.62
C LYS A 3 20.16 -15.50 -3.78
N TRP A 4 19.23 -15.24 -2.85
CA TRP A 4 17.82 -15.56 -2.99
C TRP A 4 17.34 -15.02 -4.34
N ASN A 5 17.23 -15.90 -5.33
CA ASN A 5 16.84 -15.54 -6.68
C ASN A 5 15.31 -15.43 -6.70
N MET A 6 14.79 -14.39 -6.05
CA MET A 6 13.35 -14.14 -5.92
C MET A 6 12.71 -14.06 -7.30
N THR A 7 11.57 -14.75 -7.44
CA THR A 7 10.81 -14.70 -8.69
C THR A 7 10.30 -13.26 -8.94
N PRO A 8 10.07 -12.86 -10.20
CA PRO A 8 9.55 -11.52 -10.50
C PRO A 8 8.25 -11.18 -9.76
N ALA A 9 7.38 -12.18 -9.55
CA ALA A 9 6.14 -12.01 -8.80
C ALA A 9 6.37 -11.72 -7.31
N GLU A 10 7.35 -12.38 -6.71
CA GLU A 10 7.71 -12.21 -5.30
C GLU A 10 8.33 -10.84 -5.04
N LYS A 11 9.15 -10.34 -5.97
CA LYS A 11 9.67 -8.97 -5.93
C LYS A 11 8.55 -7.92 -5.97
N ILE A 12 7.57 -8.09 -6.87
CA ILE A 12 6.40 -7.22 -6.96
C ILE A 12 5.58 -7.27 -5.66
N TRP A 13 5.43 -8.46 -5.08
CA TRP A 13 4.71 -8.65 -3.84
C TRP A 13 5.36 -7.91 -2.67
N TRP A 14 6.68 -8.06 -2.48
CA TRP A 14 7.42 -7.33 -1.45
C TRP A 14 7.40 -5.81 -1.66
N LEU A 15 7.52 -5.36 -2.91
CA LEU A 15 7.45 -3.94 -3.24
C LEU A 15 6.07 -3.36 -2.90
N LYS A 16 4.99 -4.14 -3.06
CA LYS A 16 3.63 -3.72 -2.66
C LYS A 16 3.48 -3.61 -1.16
N ILE A 17 4.11 -4.47 -0.37
CA ILE A 17 4.09 -4.32 1.09
C ILE A 17 4.81 -3.04 1.52
N ALA A 18 5.99 -2.76 0.95
CA ALA A 18 6.69 -1.51 1.21
C ALA A 18 5.84 -0.28 0.82
N ALA A 19 5.19 -0.34 -0.35
CA ALA A 19 4.25 0.67 -0.80
C ALA A 19 3.02 0.80 0.12
N ALA A 20 2.52 -0.28 0.69
CA ALA A 20 1.38 -0.29 1.61
C ALA A 20 1.70 0.48 2.90
N TRP A 21 2.91 0.33 3.43
CA TRP A 21 3.36 1.09 4.60
C TRP A 21 3.52 2.58 4.29
N GLY A 22 4.10 2.91 3.13
CA GLY A 22 4.15 4.30 2.66
C GLY A 22 2.74 4.89 2.51
N THR A 23 1.80 4.12 1.96
CA THR A 23 0.40 4.52 1.81
C THR A 23 -0.26 4.72 3.17
N ALA A 24 0.00 3.85 4.16
CA ALA A 24 -0.52 3.98 5.53
C ALA A 24 -0.11 5.29 6.19
N CYS A 25 1.18 5.64 6.09
CA CYS A 25 1.70 6.90 6.60
C CYS A 25 1.06 8.10 5.87
N LEU A 26 0.91 8.01 4.55
CA LEU A 26 0.34 9.09 3.75
C LEU A 26 -1.15 9.31 4.07
N THR A 27 -1.92 8.22 4.24
CA THR A 27 -3.33 8.27 4.67
C THR A 27 -3.49 8.76 6.10
N LEU A 28 -2.54 8.43 6.99
CA LEU A 28 -2.49 8.99 8.34
C LEU A 28 -2.30 10.51 8.32
N VAL A 29 -1.33 11.00 7.53
CA VAL A 29 -1.06 12.44 7.40
C VAL A 29 -2.28 13.16 6.85
N LEU A 30 -2.93 12.61 5.82
CA LEU A 30 -4.18 13.15 5.27
C LEU A 30 -5.28 13.25 6.34
N GLN A 31 -5.47 12.21 7.16
CA GLN A 31 -6.50 12.21 8.17
C GLN A 31 -6.21 13.18 9.32
N LEU A 32 -4.97 13.24 9.80
CA LEU A 32 -4.58 14.05 10.95
C LEU A 32 -4.44 15.55 10.62
N TYR A 33 -3.78 15.88 9.51
CA TYR A 33 -3.46 17.28 9.18
C TYR A 33 -4.53 17.95 8.32
N LEU A 34 -5.17 17.21 7.40
CA LEU A 34 -6.20 17.75 6.51
C LEU A 34 -7.62 17.48 7.06
N LYS A 35 -7.75 16.88 8.25
CA LYS A 35 -9.03 16.54 8.91
C LYS A 35 -10.03 15.88 7.96
N THR A 36 -9.50 15.07 7.05
CA THR A 36 -10.28 14.45 5.99
C THR A 36 -11.05 13.25 6.55
N ASP A 37 -12.29 13.08 6.12
CA ASP A 37 -13.11 11.93 6.54
C ASP A 37 -12.44 10.60 6.19
N GLY A 38 -12.61 9.59 7.05
CA GLY A 38 -12.01 8.27 6.90
C GLY A 38 -12.39 7.60 5.57
N THR A 39 -13.61 7.83 5.07
CA THR A 39 -14.07 7.28 3.79
C THR A 39 -13.27 7.86 2.61
N THR A 40 -13.04 9.17 2.62
CA THR A 40 -12.28 9.86 1.58
C THR A 40 -10.81 9.46 1.60
N VAL A 41 -10.21 9.32 2.79
CA VAL A 41 -8.84 8.85 2.97
C VAL A 41 -8.68 7.40 2.47
N PHE A 42 -9.69 6.55 2.73
CA PHE A 42 -9.71 5.18 2.22
C PHE A 42 -9.79 5.14 0.68
N MET A 43 -10.67 5.95 0.06
CA MET A 43 -10.72 6.06 -1.40
C MET A 43 -9.38 6.53 -1.98
N PHE A 44 -8.73 7.50 -1.32
CA PHE A 44 -7.41 7.98 -1.74
C PHE A 44 -6.36 6.86 -1.71
N GLY A 45 -6.30 6.07 -0.65
CA GLY A 45 -5.36 4.94 -0.58
C GLY A 45 -5.63 3.87 -1.64
N ALA A 46 -6.90 3.63 -2.00
CA ALA A 46 -7.25 2.76 -3.10
C ALA A 46 -6.79 3.31 -4.47
N ILE A 47 -6.86 4.64 -4.69
CA ILE A 47 -6.32 5.27 -5.89
C ILE A 47 -4.80 5.10 -5.94
N VAL A 48 -4.10 5.34 -4.82
CA VAL A 48 -2.65 5.13 -4.70
C VAL A 48 -2.28 3.69 -5.06
N TYR A 49 -3.06 2.70 -4.60
CA TYR A 49 -2.84 1.30 -4.95
C TYR A 49 -2.91 1.05 -6.47
N VAL A 50 -3.90 1.61 -7.15
CA VAL A 50 -4.07 1.47 -8.60
C VAL A 50 -2.89 2.09 -9.33
N VAL A 51 -2.50 3.32 -8.97
CA VAL A 51 -1.35 4.02 -9.56
C VAL A 51 -0.06 3.22 -9.37
N ILE A 52 0.19 2.72 -8.17
CA ILE A 52 1.38 1.90 -7.88
C ILE A 52 1.35 0.59 -8.70
N SER A 53 0.19 -0.04 -8.82
CA SER A 53 0.04 -1.26 -9.61
C SER A 53 0.31 -1.01 -11.10
N GLU A 54 -0.13 0.11 -11.67
CA GLU A 54 0.18 0.51 -13.04
C GLU A 54 1.65 0.81 -13.24
N ILE A 55 2.29 1.54 -12.31
CA ILE A 55 3.73 1.82 -12.36
C ILE A 55 4.51 0.50 -12.35
N MET A 56 4.15 -0.43 -11.47
CA MET A 56 4.77 -1.75 -11.43
C MET A 56 4.55 -2.55 -12.72
N ALA A 57 3.36 -2.48 -13.32
CA ALA A 57 3.10 -3.13 -14.61
C ALA A 57 4.07 -2.65 -15.69
N ARG A 58 4.32 -1.33 -15.75
CA ARG A 58 5.26 -0.73 -16.70
C ARG A 58 6.73 -1.09 -16.40
N VAL A 59 7.13 -1.02 -15.12
CA VAL A 59 8.51 -1.32 -14.69
C VAL A 59 8.88 -2.79 -14.93
N PHE A 60 7.96 -3.70 -14.61
CA PHE A 60 8.19 -5.15 -14.75
C PHE A 60 7.74 -5.72 -16.10
N LYS A 61 7.22 -4.88 -17.02
CA LYS A 61 6.71 -5.27 -18.34
C LYS A 61 5.70 -6.42 -18.27
N ILE A 62 4.78 -6.35 -17.32
CA ILE A 62 3.69 -7.34 -17.16
C ILE A 62 2.34 -6.71 -17.47
N ASP A 63 1.35 -7.55 -17.75
CA ASP A 63 -0.03 -7.12 -17.97
C ASP A 63 -0.58 -6.37 -16.73
N ASN A 64 -1.29 -5.26 -16.97
CA ASN A 64 -1.88 -4.44 -15.91
C ASN A 64 -2.83 -5.24 -15.01
N ALA A 65 -3.65 -6.13 -15.58
CA ALA A 65 -4.56 -6.97 -14.82
C ALA A 65 -3.79 -7.96 -13.94
N ARG A 66 -2.63 -8.44 -14.40
CA ARG A 66 -1.75 -9.30 -13.60
C ARG A 66 -1.07 -8.52 -12.49
N ALA A 67 -0.54 -7.33 -12.78
CA ALA A 67 0.07 -6.45 -11.79
C ALA A 67 -0.92 -6.05 -10.69
N LEU A 68 -2.18 -5.77 -11.06
CA LEU A 68 -3.24 -5.41 -10.12
C LEU A 68 -3.67 -6.58 -9.22
N LYS A 69 -3.59 -7.82 -9.69
CA LYS A 69 -3.94 -9.01 -8.89
C LYS A 69 -2.82 -9.44 -7.95
N ILE A 70 -1.56 -9.31 -8.36
CA ILE A 70 -0.42 -9.72 -7.54
C ILE A 70 -0.39 -8.88 -6.27
N GLY A 71 -0.44 -9.52 -5.10
CA GLY A 71 -0.26 -8.86 -3.82
C GLY A 71 -1.35 -7.87 -3.42
N VAL A 72 -2.52 -7.88 -4.07
CA VAL A 72 -3.64 -6.99 -3.71
C VAL A 72 -4.07 -7.18 -2.26
N GLY A 73 -4.28 -8.43 -1.84
CA GLY A 73 -4.67 -8.77 -0.48
C GLY A 73 -3.61 -8.32 0.52
N ALA A 74 -2.34 -8.64 0.27
CA ALA A 74 -1.23 -8.25 1.14
C ALA A 74 -1.12 -6.72 1.27
N PHE A 75 -1.26 -5.99 0.16
CA PHE A 75 -1.26 -4.52 0.18
C PHE A 75 -2.40 -3.99 1.05
N PHE A 76 -3.64 -4.36 0.77
CA PHE A 76 -4.80 -3.84 1.48
C PHE A 76 -4.77 -4.21 2.97
N PHE A 77 -4.44 -5.46 3.29
CA PHE A 77 -4.36 -5.90 4.68
C PHE A 77 -3.27 -5.17 5.45
N SER A 78 -2.06 -5.07 4.89
CA SER A 78 -0.95 -4.36 5.54
C SER A 78 -1.22 -2.87 5.66
N TRP A 79 -1.72 -2.23 4.60
CA TRP A 79 -2.03 -0.80 4.62
C TRP A 79 -3.10 -0.48 5.66
N VAL A 80 -4.26 -1.14 5.60
CA VAL A 80 -5.39 -0.85 6.50
C VAL A 80 -5.02 -1.19 7.94
N MET A 81 -4.37 -2.32 8.19
CA MET A 81 -3.95 -2.70 9.55
C MET A 81 -2.99 -1.67 10.14
N VAL A 82 -1.95 -1.26 9.39
CA VAL A 82 -0.98 -0.26 9.87
C VAL A 82 -1.65 1.10 10.06
N TRP A 83 -2.49 1.53 9.12
CA TRP A 83 -3.20 2.81 9.20
C TRP A 83 -4.15 2.89 10.40
N VAL A 84 -4.91 1.82 10.67
CA VAL A 84 -5.78 1.72 11.84
C VAL A 84 -4.96 1.70 13.12
N LEU A 85 -3.90 0.88 13.20
CA LEU A 85 -3.02 0.82 14.36
C LEU A 85 -2.43 2.19 14.70
N LEU A 86 -1.87 2.88 13.70
CA LEU A 86 -1.28 4.21 13.89
C LEU A 86 -2.32 5.23 14.33
N ASN A 87 -3.51 5.24 13.72
CA ASN A 87 -4.61 6.10 14.15
C ASN A 87 -5.02 5.81 15.60
N THR A 88 -5.21 4.54 15.95
CA THR A 88 -5.62 4.15 17.31
C THR A 88 -4.56 4.53 18.34
N VAL A 89 -3.28 4.31 18.06
CA VAL A 89 -2.19 4.71 18.96
C VAL A 89 -2.18 6.22 19.17
N ILE A 90 -2.30 7.01 18.09
CA ILE A 90 -2.30 8.47 18.18
C ILE A 90 -3.54 8.98 18.92
N LEU A 91 -4.72 8.42 18.64
CA LEU A 91 -5.96 8.78 19.34
C LEU A 91 -5.95 8.37 20.81
N SER A 92 -5.29 7.26 21.16
CA SER A 92 -5.22 6.77 22.55
C SER A 92 -4.14 7.46 23.39
N MET A 93 -3.13 8.06 22.76
CA MET A 93 -2.07 8.81 23.42
C MET A 93 -2.32 10.33 23.45
N GLY A 94 -3.31 10.80 22.68
CA GLY A 94 -3.73 12.20 22.61
C GLY A 94 -4.82 12.57 23.60
#